data_AF-A0A438CJ42-F1
#
_entry.id   AF-A0A438CJ42-F1
#
_cell.length_a   1.000
_cell.length_b   1.000
_cell.length_c   1.000
_cell.angle_alpha   90.00
_cell.angle_beta   90.00
_cell.angle_gamma   90.00
#
_symmetry.space_group_name_H-M   'P 1'
#
loop_
_entity.id
_entity.type
_entity.pdbx_description
1 polymer ?
#
loop_
_entity_poly.entity_id
_entity_poly.type
_entity_poly.pdbx_seq_one_letter_code
_entity_poly.pdbx_strand_id
1 'polypeptide(L)'
;MIGLNKSPKKPSKERTISALYVEKDIRKGQLTYVVALIKTKLEKMLEVSDEIVPILQEYADVMPLELPKKFPPRNPTNHQIELVPRAKPPAQVPYRMAPLKLVEFRKHLIESLDAGLI
;
A
#
# COMPACT_ATOMS: atom_id res chain seq x y z
N MET A 1 16.54 34.53 28.63
CA MET A 1 16.97 34.49 27.21
C MET A 1 18.09 33.47 27.06
N ILE A 2 17.91 32.52 26.13
CA ILE A 2 18.92 31.87 25.28
C ILE A 2 20.03 31.11 26.05
N GLY A 3 20.13 29.78 26.09
CA GLY A 3 19.91 28.77 25.06
C GLY A 3 21.27 28.10 24.78
N LEU A 4 21.48 26.86 25.23
CA LEU A 4 22.55 26.00 24.71
C LEU A 4 22.06 24.56 24.62
N ASN A 5 22.02 24.09 23.39
CA ASN A 5 21.56 22.81 22.91
C ASN A 5 22.28 21.63 23.59
N LYS A 6 21.53 20.59 24.00
CA LYS A 6 22.07 19.25 24.18
C LYS A 6 21.56 18.35 23.06
N SER A 7 22.50 17.97 22.20
CA SER A 7 22.38 17.08 21.05
C SER A 7 21.70 15.74 21.38
N PRO A 8 21.09 15.05 20.39
CA PRO A 8 20.41 13.79 20.62
C PRO A 8 21.38 12.73 21.15
N LYS A 9 20.98 12.05 22.24
CA LYS A 9 21.73 10.95 22.86
C LYS A 9 21.92 9.82 21.83
N LYS A 10 23.19 9.44 21.60
CA LYS A 10 23.58 8.30 20.76
C LYS A 10 22.96 7.00 21.30
N PRO A 11 22.56 6.04 20.43
CA PRO A 11 22.03 4.76 20.87
C PRO A 11 23.09 3.97 21.65
N SER A 12 22.66 3.30 22.72
CA SER A 12 23.49 2.50 23.62
C SER A 12 24.23 1.38 22.87
N LYS A 13 25.50 1.16 23.19
CA LYS A 13 26.33 0.06 22.66
C LYS A 13 25.62 -1.29 22.86
N GLU A 14 25.33 -2.00 21.77
CA GLU A 14 24.87 -3.38 21.80
C GLU A 14 25.97 -4.27 22.41
N ARG A 15 25.65 -4.99 23.48
CA ARG A 15 26.59 -5.89 24.16
C ARG A 15 26.57 -7.26 23.46
N THR A 16 27.47 -7.45 22.50
CA THR A 16 27.69 -8.73 21.83
C THR A 16 28.58 -9.63 22.68
N ILE A 17 28.17 -10.89 22.90
CA ILE A 17 28.98 -11.92 23.58
C ILE A 17 29.59 -12.87 22.56
N SER A 18 30.75 -13.45 22.86
CA SER A 18 31.37 -14.44 21.96
C SER A 18 30.72 -15.82 22.12
N ALA A 19 30.75 -16.62 21.05
CA ALA A 19 30.21 -17.98 21.04
C ALA A 19 30.86 -18.89 22.11
N LEU A 20 32.15 -18.67 22.43
CA LEU A 20 32.88 -19.40 23.47
C LEU A 20 32.32 -19.14 24.87
N TYR A 21 31.87 -17.92 25.15
CA TYR A 21 31.25 -17.60 26.43
C TYR A 21 29.85 -18.22 26.51
N VAL A 22 29.08 -18.16 25.42
CA VAL A 22 27.77 -18.86 25.32
C VAL A 22 27.92 -20.36 25.59
N GLU A 23 28.91 -21.02 24.99
CA GLU A 23 29.16 -22.45 25.21
C GLU A 23 29.54 -22.77 26.67
N LYS A 24 30.38 -21.92 27.29
CA LYS A 24 30.75 -22.07 28.70
C LYS A 24 29.54 -21.95 29.63
N ASP A 25 28.64 -21.02 29.36
CA ASP A 25 27.46 -20.79 30.20
C ASP A 25 26.45 -21.95 30.05
N ILE A 26 26.29 -22.50 28.84
CA ILE A 26 25.52 -23.73 28.60
C ILE A 26 26.10 -24.91 29.39
N ARG A 27 27.43 -25.12 29.35
CA ARG A 27 28.11 -26.20 30.10
C ARG A 27 27.97 -26.06 31.61
N LYS A 28 27.81 -24.84 32.12
CA LYS A 28 27.56 -24.55 33.54
C LYS A 28 26.09 -24.72 33.95
N GLY A 29 25.21 -25.12 33.02
CA GLY A 29 23.78 -25.29 33.28
C GLY A 29 23.03 -23.95 33.40
N GLN A 30 23.58 -22.86 32.86
CA GLN A 30 22.95 -21.55 32.93
C GLN A 30 21.87 -21.41 31.85
N LEU A 31 20.73 -20.82 32.23
CA LEU A 31 19.57 -20.67 31.35
C LEU A 31 19.92 -19.77 30.16
N THR A 32 19.99 -20.36 28.96
CA THR A 32 20.39 -19.66 27.73
C THR A 32 19.29 -19.79 26.68
N TYR A 33 18.90 -18.67 26.07
CA TYR A 33 17.88 -18.62 25.03
C TYR A 33 18.51 -18.35 23.66
N VAL A 34 18.11 -19.13 22.66
CA VAL A 34 18.46 -18.90 21.25
C VAL A 34 17.25 -18.33 20.55
N VAL A 35 17.42 -17.18 19.90
CA VAL A 35 16.37 -16.55 19.08
C VAL A 35 16.82 -16.61 17.62
N ALA A 36 16.06 -17.34 16.81
CA ALA A 36 16.26 -17.37 15.36
C ALA A 36 15.27 -16.41 14.68
N LEU A 37 15.79 -15.48 13.87
CA LEU A 37 14.96 -14.66 12.99
C LEU A 37 14.63 -15.47 11.74
N ILE A 38 13.41 -15.98 11.67
CA ILE A 38 12.91 -16.66 10.48
C ILE A 38 12.25 -15.61 9.60
N LYS A 39 12.82 -15.37 8.41
CA LYS A 39 12.20 -14.51 7.39
C LYS A 39 11.00 -15.25 6.81
N THR A 40 9.81 -14.99 7.36
CA THR A 40 8.57 -15.49 6.78
C THR A 40 8.32 -14.72 5.47
N LYS A 41 8.31 -15.41 4.33
CA LYS A 41 7.71 -14.84 3.12
C LYS A 41 6.25 -14.50 3.44
N LEU A 42 5.85 -13.27 3.17
CA LEU A 42 4.45 -12.83 3.16
C LEU A 42 3.76 -13.41 1.91
N GLU A 43 3.81 -14.74 1.77
CA GLU A 43 2.99 -15.52 0.85
C GLU A 43 1.98 -16.30 1.69
N LYS A 44 1.44 -15.69 2.75
CA LYS A 44 0.22 -16.20 3.34
C LYS A 44 -0.89 -15.96 2.31
N MET A 45 -1.07 -16.94 1.41
CA MET A 45 -2.42 -17.28 0.99
C MET A 45 -3.21 -17.37 2.29
N LEU A 46 -4.14 -16.43 2.49
CA LEU A 46 -5.07 -16.52 3.59
C LEU A 46 -5.68 -17.92 3.48
N GLU A 47 -5.58 -18.74 4.53
CA GLU A 47 -6.36 -19.98 4.58
C GLU A 47 -7.83 -19.54 4.63
N VAL A 48 -8.45 -19.53 3.45
CA VAL A 48 -9.88 -19.25 3.31
C VAL A 48 -10.58 -20.51 3.80
N SER A 49 -11.46 -20.38 4.78
CA SER A 49 -12.31 -21.48 5.24
C SER A 49 -13.09 -22.06 4.06
N ASP A 50 -13.25 -23.38 4.01
CA ASP A 50 -13.99 -24.08 2.93
C ASP A 50 -15.41 -23.53 2.72
N GLU A 51 -16.01 -22.95 3.77
CA GLU A 51 -17.33 -22.29 3.72
C GLU A 51 -17.33 -20.97 2.93
N ILE A 52 -16.19 -20.27 2.85
CA ILE A 52 -16.06 -18.95 2.21
C ILE A 52 -15.64 -19.07 0.74
N VAL A 53 -14.94 -20.16 0.40
CA VAL A 53 -14.55 -20.48 -0.99
C VAL A 53 -15.71 -20.38 -1.99
N PRO A 54 -16.90 -20.98 -1.76
CA PRO A 54 -18.00 -20.86 -2.71
C PRO A 54 -18.50 -19.42 -2.88
N ILE A 55 -18.50 -18.61 -1.81
CA ILE A 55 -18.91 -17.20 -1.86
C ILE A 55 -17.93 -16.38 -2.70
N LEU A 56 -16.62 -16.61 -2.53
CA LEU A 56 -15.61 -15.92 -3.34
C LEU A 56 -15.67 -16.31 -4.81
N GLN A 57 -16.02 -17.56 -5.11
CA GLN A 57 -16.24 -18.00 -6.49
C GLN A 57 -17.51 -17.38 -7.09
N GLU A 58 -18.59 -17.27 -6.30
CA GLU A 58 -19.84 -16.64 -6.71
C GLU A 58 -19.66 -15.16 -7.05
N TYR A 59 -18.87 -14.42 -6.26
CA TYR A 59 -18.63 -12.98 -6.43
C TYR A 59 -17.27 -12.62 -7.02
N ALA A 60 -16.63 -13.55 -7.73
CA ALA A 60 -15.32 -13.33 -8.33
C ALA A 60 -15.30 -12.18 -9.35
N ASP A 61 -16.46 -11.86 -9.93
CA ASP A 61 -16.69 -10.78 -10.89
C ASP A 61 -16.77 -9.38 -10.25
N VAL A 62 -17.06 -9.29 -8.93
CA VAL A 62 -17.20 -8.02 -8.21
C VAL A 62 -15.84 -7.37 -7.93
N MET A 63 -14.78 -8.17 -7.77
CA MET A 63 -13.43 -7.69 -7.49
C MET A 63 -12.40 -8.34 -8.44
N PRO A 64 -12.49 -8.04 -9.75
CA PRO A 64 -11.56 -8.58 -10.72
C PRO A 64 -10.16 -7.99 -10.52
N LEU A 65 -9.13 -8.74 -10.92
CA LEU A 65 -7.72 -8.30 -10.82
C LEU A 65 -7.47 -7.00 -11.60
N GLU A 66 -8.16 -6.81 -12.72
CA GLU A 66 -8.17 -5.60 -13.52
C GLU A 66 -9.62 -5.12 -13.70
N LEU A 67 -9.83 -3.81 -13.66
CA LEU A 67 -11.16 -3.23 -13.85
C LEU A 67 -11.70 -3.51 -15.26
N PRO A 68 -13.01 -3.79 -15.41
CA PRO A 68 -13.61 -3.93 -16.73
C PRO A 68 -13.40 -2.67 -17.57
N LYS A 69 -12.92 -2.83 -18.80
CA LYS A 69 -12.74 -1.74 -19.78
C LYS A 69 -14.06 -1.31 -20.43
N LYS A 70 -15.16 -1.38 -19.69
CA LYS A 70 -16.50 -1.04 -20.19
C LYS A 70 -17.19 -0.22 -19.14
N PHE A 71 -17.92 0.80 -19.57
CA PHE A 71 -18.84 1.46 -18.67
C PHE A 71 -19.87 0.46 -18.13
N PRO A 72 -20.30 0.61 -16.88
CA PRO A 72 -21.47 -0.08 -16.39
C PRO A 72 -22.67 0.25 -17.29
N PRO A 73 -23.68 -0.64 -17.35
CA PRO A 73 -24.94 -0.33 -18.00
C PRO A 73 -25.44 1.05 -17.59
N ARG A 74 -25.99 1.80 -18.56
CA ARG A 74 -26.49 3.15 -18.29
C ARG A 74 -27.53 3.07 -17.16
N ASN A 75 -27.25 3.73 -16.05
CA ASN A 75 -28.20 3.83 -14.95
C ASN A 75 -29.53 4.43 -15.47
N PRO A 76 -30.69 3.99 -14.97
CA PRO A 76 -31.98 4.56 -15.36
C PRO A 76 -32.07 6.06 -15.05
N THR A 77 -31.30 6.51 -14.07
CA THR A 77 -31.11 7.92 -13.71
C THR A 77 -29.76 8.41 -14.24
N ASN A 78 -29.77 9.43 -15.10
CA ASN A 78 -28.54 10.14 -15.44
C ASN A 78 -28.06 10.95 -14.23
N HIS A 79 -26.74 11.01 -14.02
CA HIS A 79 -26.17 11.91 -13.03
C HIS A 79 -26.42 13.35 -13.50
N GLN A 80 -27.20 14.11 -12.72
CA GLN A 80 -27.43 15.53 -12.96
C GLN A 80 -26.53 16.33 -12.03
N ILE A 81 -25.72 17.23 -12.60
CA ILE A 81 -24.95 18.21 -11.83
C ILE A 81 -25.80 19.47 -11.75
N GLU A 82 -26.44 19.69 -10.61
CA GLU A 82 -27.19 20.92 -10.36
C GLU A 82 -26.23 22.10 -10.22
N LEU A 83 -26.47 23.15 -11.00
CA LEU A 83 -25.68 24.37 -10.95
C LEU A 83 -26.41 25.40 -10.11
N VAL A 84 -25.67 26.09 -9.24
CA VAL A 84 -26.18 27.31 -8.61
C VAL A 84 -26.49 28.32 -9.72
N PRO A 85 -27.67 28.98 -9.72
CA PRO A 85 -28.00 29.99 -10.72
C PRO A 85 -26.90 31.04 -10.83
N ARG A 86 -26.50 31.37 -12.07
CA ARG A 86 -25.41 32.32 -12.40
C ARG A 86 -23.99 31.84 -12.05
N ALA A 87 -23.79 30.57 -11.67
CA ALA A 87 -22.46 30.00 -11.55
C ALA A 87 -21.72 30.05 -12.89
N LYS A 88 -20.46 30.50 -12.86
CA LYS A 88 -19.58 30.51 -14.03
C LYS A 88 -18.82 29.18 -14.10
N PRO A 89 -18.68 28.54 -15.28
CA PRO A 89 -17.83 27.37 -15.43
C PRO A 89 -16.38 27.70 -15.04
N PRO A 90 -15.68 26.78 -14.35
CA PRO A 90 -14.27 26.95 -14.07
C PRO A 90 -13.48 26.83 -15.38
N ALA A 91 -12.78 27.89 -15.74
CA ALA A 91 -11.81 27.90 -16.84
C ALA A 91 -10.43 28.18 -16.24
N GLN A 92 -9.64 27.12 -16.04
CA GLN A 92 -8.30 27.20 -15.47
C GLN A 92 -7.28 26.57 -16.41
N VAL A 93 -6.07 27.10 -16.43
CA VAL A 93 -4.96 26.51 -17.17
C VAL A 93 -4.53 25.19 -16.52
N PRO A 94 -4.08 24.20 -17.30
CA PRO A 94 -3.57 22.94 -16.74
C PRO A 94 -2.41 23.18 -15.76
N TYR A 95 -2.37 22.41 -14.67
CA TYR A 95 -1.28 22.46 -13.72
C TYR A 95 0.03 22.00 -14.36
N ARG A 96 1.15 22.61 -13.93
CA ARG A 96 2.48 22.17 -14.33
C ARG A 96 2.83 20.86 -13.63
N MET A 97 3.32 19.90 -14.40
CA MET A 97 3.78 18.60 -13.90
C MET A 97 5.22 18.35 -14.35
N ALA A 98 5.97 17.57 -13.57
CA ALA A 98 7.31 17.12 -13.96
C ALA A 98 7.23 16.17 -15.17
N PRO A 99 8.30 16.06 -16.00
CA PRO A 99 8.29 15.21 -17.19
C PRO A 99 7.88 13.75 -16.93
N LEU A 100 8.35 13.15 -15.83
CA LEU A 100 8.00 11.77 -15.46
C LEU A 100 6.50 11.60 -15.21
N LYS A 101 5.89 12.53 -14.45
CA LYS A 101 4.45 12.52 -14.18
C LYS A 101 3.62 12.73 -15.46
N LEU A 102 4.11 13.53 -16.40
CA LEU A 102 3.43 13.72 -17.69
C LEU A 102 3.41 12.45 -18.53
N VAL A 103 4.48 11.64 -18.49
CA VAL A 103 4.53 10.35 -19.19
C VAL A 103 3.50 9.39 -18.60
N GLU A 104 3.45 9.27 -17.28
CA GLU A 104 2.46 8.44 -16.58
C GLU A 104 1.02 8.92 -16.83
N PHE A 105 0.79 10.22 -16.75
CA PHE A 105 -0.53 10.81 -17.01
C PHE A 105 -1.01 10.54 -18.44
N ARG A 106 -0.12 10.70 -19.44
CA ARG A 106 -0.44 10.38 -20.83
C ARG A 106 -0.75 8.89 -21.02
N LYS A 107 -0.01 8.01 -20.35
CA LYS A 107 -0.28 6.57 -20.38
C LYS A 107 -1.70 6.27 -19.89
N HIS A 108 -2.08 6.78 -18.71
CA HIS A 108 -3.43 6.57 -18.17
C HIS A 108 -4.53 7.17 -19.05
N LEU A 109 -4.28 8.33 -19.67
CA LEU A 109 -5.24 8.93 -20.62
C LEU A 109 -5.49 8.03 -21.83
N ILE A 110 -4.44 7.49 -22.43
CA ILE A 110 -4.56 6.57 -23.58
C ILE A 110 -5.31 5.30 -23.16
N GLU A 111 -4.93 4.70 -22.04
CA GLU A 111 -5.62 3.51 -21.51
C GLU A 111 -7.11 3.77 -21.24
N SER A 112 -7.47 4.96 -20.77
CA SER A 112 -8.86 5.34 -20.51
C SER A 112 -9.67 5.56 -21.80
N LEU A 113 -9.06 6.17 -22.82
CA LEU A 113 -9.67 6.35 -24.14
C LEU A 113 -9.88 5.01 -24.85
N ASP A 114 -8.88 4.13 -24.83
CA ASP A 114 -8.96 2.79 -25.41
C ASP A 114 -10.02 1.92 -24.71
N ALA A 115 -10.22 2.14 -23.40
CA ALA A 115 -11.28 1.51 -22.62
C ALA A 115 -12.65 2.19 -22.82
N GLY A 116 -12.74 3.30 -23.57
CA GLY A 116 -13.97 4.06 -23.76
C GLY A 116 -14.57 4.60 -22.47
N LEU A 117 -13.72 4.90 -21.48
CA LEU A 117 -14.11 5.47 -20.18
C LEU A 117 -14.15 7.01 -20.20
N ILE A 118 -13.61 7.64 -21.24
CA ILE A 118 -13.62 9.08 -21.50
C ILE A 118 -13.72 9.36 -23.00
#